data_AF-A0A7C3AG34-F1
#
_entry.id   AF-A0A7C3AG34-F1
#
_cell.length_a   1.000
_cell.length_b   1.000
_cell.length_c   1.000
_cell.angle_alpha   90.00
_cell.angle_beta   90.00
_cell.angle_gamma   90.00
#
_symmetry.space_group_name_H-M   'P 1'
#
loop_
_entity.id
_entity.type
_entity.pdbx_description
1 polymer ?
#
loop_
_entity_poly.entity_id
_entity_poly.type
_entity_poly.pdbx_seq_one_letter_code
_entity_poly.pdbx_strand_id
1 'polypeptide(L)'
;VVWELNKQLDPNSTNDAVEELLARVRPYVWGAKLLGAGGGGFLLMIARSRGDADTIRNVLESRPVNDRARFFDYDISGEGLTVTVS
;
A
#
# COMPACT_ATOMS: atom_id res chain seq x y z
N VAL A 1 3.09 -6.48 14.44
CA VAL A 1 2.02 -6.29 15.45
C VAL A 1 0.88 -5.46 14.88
N VAL A 2 1.11 -4.22 14.40
CA VAL A 2 0.04 -3.34 13.89
C VAL A 2 -0.79 -3.95 12.74
N TRP A 3 -0.17 -4.57 11.74
CA TRP A 3 -0.90 -5.24 10.65
C TRP A 3 -1.80 -6.38 11.14
N GLU A 4 -1.31 -7.16 12.10
CA GLU A 4 -2.08 -8.27 12.68
C GLU A 4 -3.29 -7.78 13.46
N LEU A 5 -3.14 -6.67 14.19
CA LEU A 5 -4.27 -6.01 14.87
C LEU A 5 -5.30 -5.49 13.87
N ASN A 6 -4.88 -4.94 12.73
CA ASN A 6 -5.81 -4.49 11.69
C ASN A 6 -6.66 -5.67 11.14
N LYS A 7 -6.04 -6.83 10.92
CA LYS A 7 -6.75 -8.05 10.48
C LYS A 7 -7.69 -8.61 11.56
N GLN A 8 -7.32 -8.51 12.84
CA GLN A 8 -8.19 -8.95 13.93
C GLN A 8 -9.43 -8.04 14.06
N LEU A 9 -9.29 -6.75 13.80
CA LEU A 9 -10.40 -5.80 13.81
C LEU A 9 -11.32 -5.98 12.60
N ASP A 10 -10.75 -6.26 11.42
CA ASP A 10 -11.50 -6.52 10.21
C ASP A 10 -10.82 -7.64 9.39
N PRO A 11 -11.33 -8.89 9.46
CA PRO A 11 -10.79 -10.00 8.69
C PRO A 11 -10.84 -9.81 7.17
N ASN A 12 -11.75 -8.96 6.67
CA ASN A 12 -11.90 -8.68 5.25
C ASN A 12 -11.00 -7.50 4.78
N SER A 13 -10.17 -6.96 5.67
CA SER A 13 -9.23 -5.88 5.36
C SER A 13 -8.06 -6.30 4.46
N THR A 14 -7.92 -7.60 4.19
CA THR A 14 -6.84 -8.17 3.36
C THR A 14 -7.33 -9.38 2.55
N ASN A 15 -6.47 -9.90 1.66
CA ASN A 15 -6.66 -11.15 0.92
C ASN A 15 -5.28 -11.80 0.64
N ASP A 16 -5.27 -13.01 0.08
CA ASP A 16 -4.04 -13.78 -0.16
C ASP A 16 -3.01 -13.04 -1.02
N ALA A 17 -3.46 -12.29 -2.04
CA ALA A 17 -2.57 -11.52 -2.91
C ALA A 17 -1.90 -10.35 -2.16
N VAL A 18 -2.64 -9.69 -1.27
CA VAL A 18 -2.10 -8.63 -0.41
C VAL A 18 -1.14 -9.22 0.63
N GLU A 19 -1.46 -10.35 1.25
CA GLU A 19 -0.54 -11.00 2.20
C GLU A 19 0.75 -11.47 1.52
N GLU A 20 0.69 -12.03 0.30
CA GLU A 20 1.89 -12.42 -0.46
C GLU A 20 2.77 -11.19 -0.76
N LEU A 21 2.15 -10.09 -1.19
CA LEU A 21 2.85 -8.84 -1.45
C LEU A 21 3.54 -8.34 -0.18
N LEU A 22 2.81 -8.26 0.93
CA LEU A 22 3.33 -7.79 2.21
C LEU A 22 4.46 -8.68 2.75
N ALA A 23 4.37 -10.00 2.56
CA ALA A 23 5.42 -10.94 2.97
C ALA A 23 6.76 -10.63 2.28
N ARG A 24 6.74 -10.27 0.99
CA ARG A 24 7.94 -9.96 0.19
C ARG A 24 8.63 -8.67 0.63
N VAL A 25 7.88 -7.71 1.17
CA VAL A 25 8.38 -6.38 1.51
C VAL A 25 8.55 -6.14 3.01
N ARG A 26 8.08 -7.08 3.85
CA ARG A 26 8.08 -6.99 5.31
C ARG A 26 9.40 -6.54 5.94
N PRO A 27 10.60 -6.96 5.47
CA PRO A 27 11.86 -6.48 6.03
C PRO A 27 12.10 -4.98 5.83
N TYR A 28 11.56 -4.41 4.75
CA TYR A 28 11.86 -3.05 4.27
C TYR A 28 10.85 -2.00 4.75
N VAL A 29 9.76 -2.42 5.41
CA VAL A 29 8.68 -1.53 5.86
C VAL A 29 8.59 -1.43 7.38
N TRP A 30 8.22 -0.25 7.87
CA TRP A 30 7.72 -0.04 9.23
C TRP A 30 6.28 -0.53 9.36
N GLY A 31 5.48 -0.35 8.31
CA GLY A 31 4.09 -0.77 8.27
C GLY A 31 3.47 -0.52 6.91
N ALA A 32 2.27 -1.07 6.73
CA ALA A 32 1.47 -0.90 5.54
C ALA A 32 -0.01 -0.86 5.90
N LYS A 33 -0.82 -0.22 5.07
CA LYS A 33 -2.27 -0.15 5.22
C LYS A 33 -2.96 -0.15 3.86
N LEU A 34 -3.95 -1.03 3.71
CA LEU A 34 -4.87 -0.99 2.57
C LEU A 34 -5.85 0.18 2.79
N LEU A 35 -5.95 1.06 1.80
CA LEU A 35 -6.76 2.26 1.85
C LEU A 35 -8.19 1.94 1.35
N GLY A 36 -9.19 2.52 2.01
CA GLY A 36 -10.61 2.30 1.68
C GLY A 36 -11.23 1.15 2.48
N ALA A 37 -12.20 0.47 1.86
CA ALA A 37 -13.07 -0.51 2.54
C ALA A 37 -12.44 -1.90 2.79
N GLY A 38 -11.24 -2.17 2.27
CA GLY A 38 -10.62 -3.50 2.31
C GLY A 38 -10.74 -4.26 0.99
N GLY A 39 -10.06 -5.42 0.88
CA GLY A 39 -10.19 -6.35 -0.27
C GLY A 39 -9.52 -5.95 -1.60
N GLY A 40 -9.06 -4.70 -1.76
CA GLY A 40 -8.30 -4.25 -2.93
C GLY A 40 -8.02 -2.74 -2.93
N GLY A 41 -7.62 -2.19 -4.07
CA GLY A 41 -7.39 -0.76 -4.25
C GLY A 41 -5.94 -0.33 -4.01
N PHE A 42 -5.74 0.69 -3.19
CA PHE A 42 -4.42 1.27 -2.92
C PHE A 42 -3.84 0.74 -1.62
N LEU A 43 -2.57 0.32 -1.68
CA LEU A 43 -1.78 -0.03 -0.51
C LEU A 43 -0.77 1.09 -0.23
N LEU A 44 -0.86 1.69 0.95
CA LEU A 44 0.16 2.62 1.43
C LEU A 44 1.18 1.87 2.27
N MET A 45 2.47 2.08 1.99
CA MET A 45 3.58 1.46 2.71
C MET A 45 4.53 2.54 3.22
N ILE A 46 4.99 2.40 4.46
CA ILE A 46 6.01 3.27 5.04
C ILE A 46 7.32 2.49 5.06
N ALA A 47 8.23 2.84 4.14
CA ALA A 47 9.55 2.24 4.07
C ALA A 47 10.43 2.67 5.25
N ARG A 48 11.45 1.86 5.58
CA ARG A 48 12.39 2.16 6.67
C ARG A 48 13.38 3.26 6.32
N SER A 49 13.72 3.37 5.04
CA SER A 49 14.61 4.38 4.48
C SER A 49 14.29 4.61 3.00
N ARG A 50 14.96 5.58 2.38
CA ARG A 50 14.87 5.79 0.93
C ARG A 50 15.36 4.57 0.13
N GLY A 51 16.46 3.96 0.53
CA GLY A 51 16.98 2.76 -0.14
C GLY A 51 16.06 1.55 0.01
N ASP A 52 15.36 1.44 1.13
CA ASP A 52 14.31 0.43 1.32
C ASP A 52 13.11 0.69 0.40
N ALA A 53 12.73 1.94 0.17
CA ALA A 53 11.68 2.28 -0.79
C ALA A 53 12.07 1.90 -2.23
N ASP A 54 13.31 2.17 -2.63
CA ASP A 54 13.84 1.75 -3.94
C ASP A 54 13.86 0.22 -4.06
N THR A 55 14.24 -0.49 -2.99
CA THR A 55 14.22 -1.95 -2.92
C THR A 55 12.80 -2.51 -3.05
N ILE A 56 11.82 -1.94 -2.33
CA ILE A 56 10.41 -2.32 -2.42
C ILE A 56 9.91 -2.17 -3.85
N ARG A 57 10.21 -1.04 -4.50
CA ARG A 57 9.80 -0.79 -5.89
C ARG A 57 10.36 -1.86 -6.82
N ASN A 58 11.66 -2.12 -6.77
CA ASN A 58 12.31 -3.17 -7.58
C ASN A 58 11.71 -4.57 -7.31
N VAL A 59 11.49 -4.94 -6.05
CA VAL A 59 10.92 -6.24 -5.68
C VAL A 59 9.51 -6.39 -6.23
N LEU A 60 8.68 -5.35 -6.18
CA LEU A 60 7.28 -5.43 -6.63
C LEU A 60 7.11 -5.28 -8.14
N GLU A 61 7.96 -4.50 -8.82
CA GLU A 61 7.96 -4.36 -10.29
C GLU A 61 8.50 -5.61 -10.98
N SER A 62 9.49 -6.30 -10.40
CA SER A 62 10.05 -7.53 -10.99
C SER A 62 9.10 -8.73 -10.95
N ARG A 63 8.11 -8.72 -10.05
CA ARG A 63 7.10 -9.79 -9.95
C ARG A 63 5.77 -9.19 -9.48
N PRO A 64 5.01 -8.50 -10.35
CA PRO A 64 3.75 -7.88 -9.97
C PRO A 64 2.72 -8.95 -9.56
N VAL A 65 1.82 -8.62 -8.64
CA VAL A 65 0.75 -9.54 -8.18
C VAL A 65 -0.38 -9.70 -9.22
N ASN A 66 -0.50 -8.76 -10.14
CA ASN A 66 -1.38 -8.81 -11.31
C ASN A 66 -0.94 -7.76 -12.34
N ASP A 67 -1.47 -7.85 -13.56
CA ASP A 67 -1.10 -6.98 -14.69
C ASP A 67 -1.48 -5.50 -14.51
N ARG A 68 -2.25 -5.16 -13.47
CA ARG A 68 -2.69 -3.78 -13.16
C ARG A 68 -1.94 -3.17 -11.98
N ALA A 69 -1.06 -3.93 -11.32
CA ALA A 69 -0.27 -3.45 -10.21
C ALA A 69 0.73 -2.39 -10.69
N ARG A 70 0.69 -1.20 -10.06
CA ARG A 70 1.55 -0.07 -10.42
C ARG A 70 1.73 0.87 -9.23
N PHE A 71 2.84 1.59 -9.24
CA PHE A 71 3.11 2.64 -8.26
C PHE A 71 2.50 3.97 -8.70
N PHE A 72 2.10 4.76 -7.70
CA PHE A 72 1.60 6.11 -7.89
C PHE A 72 2.42 7.06 -7.02
N ASP A 73 2.79 8.19 -7.59
CA ASP A 73 3.23 9.33 -6.80
C ASP A 73 2.00 9.95 -6.10
N TYR A 74 2.21 10.49 -4.92
CA TYR A 74 1.16 11.10 -4.11
C TYR A 74 1.69 12.35 -3.41
N ASP A 75 0.77 13.26 -3.09
CA ASP A 75 1.03 14.44 -2.27
C ASP A 75 -0.18 14.71 -1.38
N ILE A 76 0.03 15.51 -0.33
CA ILE A 76 -1.04 15.97 0.56
C ILE A 76 -1.64 17.24 -0.05
N SER A 77 -2.92 17.18 -0.44
CA SER A 77 -3.64 18.37 -0.88
C SER A 77 -3.79 19.36 0.28
N GLY A 78 -3.38 20.61 0.05
CA GLY A 78 -3.68 21.75 0.93
C GLY A 78 -5.05 22.37 0.69
N GLU A 79 -5.74 21.95 -0.38
CA GLU A 79 -7.05 22.45 -0.78
C GLU A 79 -8.16 21.43 -0.49
N GLY A 80 -9.34 21.94 -0.14
CA GLY A 80 -10.56 21.15 0.05
C GLY A 80 -11.33 20.96 -1.26
N LEU A 81 -12.67 20.99 -1.17
CA LEU A 81 -13.52 20.93 -2.35
C LEU A 81 -13.40 22.24 -3.18
N THR A 82 -12.89 22.13 -4.40
CA THR A 82 -12.84 23.24 -5.37
C THR A 82 -13.87 22.99 -6.48
N VAL A 83 -14.72 23.99 -6.76
CA VAL A 83 -15.75 23.93 -7.82
C VAL A 83 -15.48 25.03 -8.84
N THR A 84 -15.32 24.65 -10.11
CA THR A 84 -15.20 25.58 -11.23
C THR A 84 -16.50 25.55 -12.04
N VAL A 85 -17.11 26.72 -12.26
CA VAL A 85 -18.27 26.89 -13.13
C VAL A 85 -17.83 27.61 -14.40
N SER A 86 -18.25 27.07 -15.54
CA SER A 86 -18.06 27.62 -16.89
C SER A 86 -19.28 28.40 -17.35
#